data_AF-A0A4R0WJE2-F1
#
_entry.id   AF-A0A4R0WJE2-F1
#
_cell.length_a   1.000
_cell.length_b   1.000
_cell.length_c   1.000
_cell.angle_alpha   90.00
_cell.angle_beta   90.00
_cell.angle_gamma   90.00
#
_symmetry.space_group_name_H-M   'P 1'
#
loop_
_entity.id
_entity.type
_entity.pdbx_description
1 polymer ?
#
loop_
_entity_poly.entity_id
_entity_poly.type
_entity_poly.pdbx_seq_one_letter_code
_entity_poly.pdbx_strand_id
1 'polypeptide(L)' 'MSDLYFGTDLFSEFDRLQRQMAGLFGGFPSSIRSGRFGTFPQVNIGSTDDSIEIVAFAPGVDPKNLDV' A
#
# COMPACT_ATOMS: atom_id res chain seq x y z
N MET A 1 -43.24 3.06 -20.28
CA MET A 1 -42.91 4.05 -19.23
C MET A 1 -41.49 3.76 -18.80
N SER A 2 -40.54 4.37 -19.49
CA SER A 2 -39.11 4.25 -19.22
C SER A 2 -38.80 5.25 -18.11
N ASP A 3 -39.04 4.82 -16.88
CA ASP A 3 -38.73 5.62 -15.70
C ASP A 3 -37.22 5.66 -15.55
N LEU A 4 -36.71 6.83 -15.93
CA LEU A 4 -35.34 7.26 -15.74
C LEU A 4 -35.09 7.34 -14.23
N TYR A 5 -34.73 6.22 -13.61
CA TYR A 5 -34.21 6.19 -12.26
C TYR A 5 -32.80 6.81 -12.26
N PHE A 6 -32.72 8.13 -12.46
CA PHE A 6 -31.54 8.97 -12.22
C PHE A 6 -31.26 9.14 -10.70
N GLY A 7 -31.67 8.16 -9.90
CA GLY A 7 -31.75 8.24 -8.44
C GLY A 7 -31.04 7.10 -7.73
N THR A 8 -30.09 6.43 -8.37
CA THR A 8 -29.04 5.75 -7.60
C THR A 8 -28.24 6.88 -6.95
N ASP A 9 -28.61 7.16 -5.70
CA ASP A 9 -28.15 8.23 -4.82
C ASP A 9 -26.78 8.79 -5.25
N LEU A 10 -26.71 10.05 -5.68
CA LEU A 10 -25.47 10.65 -6.20
C LEU A 10 -24.30 10.47 -5.23
N PHE A 11 -24.61 10.42 -3.93
CA PHE A 11 -23.65 10.10 -2.88
C PHE A 11 -23.15 8.66 -2.93
N SER A 12 -24.00 7.70 -3.27
CA SER A 12 -23.63 6.28 -3.48
C SER A 12 -22.73 6.07 -4.70
N GLU A 13 -22.96 6.81 -5.80
CA GLU A 13 -22.09 6.76 -6.97
C GLU A 13 -20.75 7.46 -6.69
N PHE A 14 -20.76 8.56 -5.91
CA PHE A 14 -19.54 9.21 -5.45
C PHE A 14 -18.73 8.29 -4.52
N ASP A 15 -19.39 7.59 -3.60
CA ASP A 15 -18.78 6.62 -2.69
C ASP A 15 -18.25 5.39 -3.45
N ARG A 16 -18.94 4.94 -4.50
CA ARG A 16 -18.45 3.90 -5.42
C ARG A 16 -17.23 4.36 -6.21
N LEU A 17 -17.25 5.59 -6.74
CA LEU A 17 -16.11 6.18 -7.42
C LEU A 17 -14.94 6.37 -6.46
N GLN A 18 -15.17 6.83 -5.23
CA GLN A 18 -14.16 6.94 -4.18
C GLN A 18 -13.53 5.58 -3.86
N ARG A 19 -14.33 4.51 -3.73
CA ARG A 19 -13.81 3.14 -3.55
C ARG A 19 -13.02 2.66 -4.76
N GLN A 20 -13.46 2.93 -5.97
CA GLN A 20 -12.76 2.53 -7.18
C GLN A 20 -11.44 3.30 -7.34
N MET A 21 -11.43 4.60 -7.04
CA MET A 21 -10.22 5.42 -6.96
C MET A 21 -9.31 4.93 -5.82
N ALA A 22 -9.85 4.55 -4.67
CA ALA A 22 -9.07 3.92 -3.60
C ALA A 22 -8.62 2.48 -3.95
N GLY A 23 -9.23 1.78 -4.90
CA GLY A 23 -8.68 0.50 -5.40
C GLY A 23 -7.55 0.71 -6.41
N LEU A 24 -7.70 1.72 -7.27
CA LEU A 24 -6.73 2.06 -8.32
C LEU A 24 -5.54 2.88 -7.80
N PHE A 25 -5.76 3.67 -6.74
CA PHE A 25 -4.79 4.58 -6.12
C PHE A 25 -4.57 4.32 -4.61
N GLY A 26 -5.36 3.44 -3.97
CA GLY A 26 -5.25 3.11 -2.54
C GLY A 26 -4.54 1.76 -2.33
N GLY A 27 -3.23 1.74 -2.17
CA GLY A 27 -2.44 2.86 -1.73
C GLY A 27 -1.01 2.72 -2.19
N PHE A 28 -0.37 3.88 -2.30
CA PHE A 28 0.98 3.90 -1.80
C PHE A 28 0.95 3.35 -0.37
N PRO A 29 1.94 2.51 -0.01
CA PRO A 29 2.17 2.05 1.34
C PRO A 29 1.79 3.10 2.39
N SER A 30 0.62 2.96 3.04
CA SER A 30 0.10 3.96 3.98
C SER A 30 0.56 3.71 5.42
N SER A 31 1.25 2.59 5.64
CA SER A 31 2.08 2.41 6.83
C SER A 31 3.40 3.16 6.63
N ILE A 32 3.83 3.90 7.66
CA ILE A 32 5.18 4.50 7.75
C ILE A 32 6.27 3.44 7.43
N ARG A 33 5.96 2.15 7.62
CA ARG A 33 6.90 1.04 7.46
C ARG A 33 6.82 0.31 6.13
N SER A 34 6.13 0.85 5.12
CA SER A 34 5.92 0.11 3.88
C SER A 34 6.73 0.71 2.71
N GLY A 35 7.59 -0.11 2.12
CA GLY A 35 8.39 0.22 0.94
C GLY A 35 7.51 0.36 -0.32
N ARG A 36 8.03 1.05 -1.34
CA ARG A 36 7.30 1.35 -2.58
C ARG A 36 6.74 0.06 -3.19
N PHE A 37 5.51 0.10 -3.72
CA PHE A 37 4.90 -1.06 -4.36
C PHE A 37 5.84 -1.63 -5.44
N GLY A 38 6.29 -2.89 -5.27
CA GLY A 38 7.21 -3.58 -6.18
C GLY A 38 8.70 -3.55 -5.82
N THR A 39 9.11 -2.96 -4.68
CA THR A 39 10.53 -3.00 -4.26
C THR A 39 10.85 -4.29 -3.50
N PHE A 40 11.80 -5.07 -4.01
CA PHE A 40 12.47 -6.16 -3.31
C PHE A 40 13.80 -5.64 -2.71
N PRO A 41 14.23 -6.11 -1.53
CA PRO A 41 13.55 -7.04 -0.63
C PRO A 41 12.35 -6.40 0.08
N GLN A 42 11.45 -7.22 0.62
CA GLN A 42 10.45 -6.73 1.55
C GLN A 42 11.18 -6.33 2.84
N VAL A 43 11.07 -5.05 3.23
CA VAL A 43 11.76 -4.49 4.40
C VAL A 43 10.74 -4.01 5.42
N ASN A 44 10.91 -4.43 6.67
CA ASN A 44 10.23 -3.87 7.83
C ASN A 44 11.19 -2.96 8.58
N ILE A 45 10.76 -1.75 8.92
CA ILE A 45 11.56 -0.78 9.67
C ILE A 45 10.87 -0.47 11.00
N GLY A 46 11.63 -0.49 12.10
CA GLY A 46 11.19 -0.07 13.42
C GLY A 46 12.17 0.91 14.06
N SER A 47 11.67 1.70 15.00
CA SER A 47 12.48 2.64 15.79
C SER A 47 12.09 2.50 17.26
N THR A 48 13.09 2.53 18.11
CA THR A 48 12.98 2.84 19.54
C THR A 48 13.65 4.19 19.80
N ASP A 49 13.69 4.64 21.06
CA ASP A 49 14.38 5.88 21.41
C ASP A 49 15.91 5.77 21.24
N ASP A 50 16.45 4.56 21.33
CA ASP A 50 17.90 4.30 21.32
C ASP A 50 18.41 3.65 20.03
N SER A 51 17.52 3.15 19.16
CA SER A 51 17.95 2.35 18.00
C SER A 51 16.94 2.31 16.85
N ILE A 52 17.45 1.95 15.66
CA ILE A 52 16.65 1.66 14.48
C ILE A 52 16.85 0.18 14.13
N GLU A 53 15.74 -0.54 13.99
CA GLU A 53 15.73 -1.96 13.62
C GLU A 53 15.26 -2.11 12.18
N ILE A 54 16.10 -2.68 11.32
CA ILE A 54 15.80 -2.92 9.91
C ILE A 54 15.81 -4.42 9.66
N VAL A 55 14.66 -4.96 9.24
CA VAL A 55 14.51 -6.39 8.92
C VAL A 55 14.19 -6.52 7.45
N ALA A 56 15.13 -7.06 6.67
CA ALA A 56 14.96 -7.33 5.25
C ALA A 56 14.82 -8.84 4.99
N PHE A 57 13.76 -9.24 4.29
CA PHE A 57 13.61 -10.61 3.79
C PHE A 57 14.26 -10.73 2.40
N ALA A 58 15.46 -11.30 2.36
CA ALA A 58 16.27 -11.46 1.14
C ALA A 58 16.51 -12.95 0.79
N PRO A 59 15.48 -13.71 0.39
CA PRO A 59 15.65 -15.12 -0.01
C PRO A 59 16.49 -15.24 -1.29
N GLY A 60 17.42 -16.19 -1.32
CA GLY A 60 18.26 -16.46 -2.49
C GLY A 60 19.46 -15.53 -2.67
N VAL A 61 19.70 -14.58 -1.75
CA VAL A 61 20.91 -13.76 -1.73
C VAL A 61 22.05 -14.53 -1.04
N ASP A 62 23.23 -14.55 -1.66
CA ASP A 62 24.45 -15.09 -1.04
C ASP A 62 24.91 -14.12 0.07
N PRO A 63 25.03 -14.58 1.33
CA PRO A 63 25.47 -13.74 2.43
C PRO A 63 26.83 -13.07 2.21
N LYS A 64 27.72 -13.66 1.40
CA LYS A 64 29.04 -13.09 1.10
C LYS A 64 28.97 -11.84 0.22
N ASN A 65 27.86 -11.62 -0.47
CA ASN A 65 27.62 -10.47 -1.31
C ASN A 65 26.84 -9.36 -0.60
N LEU A 66 26.49 -9.55 0.69
CA LEU A 66 25.83 -8.53 1.50
C LEU A 66 26.87 -7.56 2.07
N ASP A 67 26.73 -6.29 1.72
CA ASP A 67 27.44 -5.15 2.31
C ASP A 67 26.41 -4.34 3.11
N VAL A 68 26.66 -4.15 4.41
CA VAL A 68 25.67 -3.65 5.39
C VAL A 68 26.26 -2.58 6.30
#